data_AF-A0A7C2CVR4-F1
#
_entry.id   AF-A0A7C2CVR4-F1
#
_cell.length_a   1.000
_cell.length_b   1.000
_cell.length_c   1.000
_cell.angle_alpha   90.00
_cell.angle_beta   90.00
_cell.angle_gamma   90.00
#
_symmetry.space_group_name_H-M   'P 1'
#
loop_
_entity.id
_entity.type
_entity.pdbx_description
1 polymer ?
#
loop_
_entity_poly.entity_id
_entity_poly.type
_entity_poly.pdbx_seq_one_letter_code
_entity_poly.pdbx_strand_id
1 'polypeptide(L)'
;MPKVHFPDVFDPRFERFCDLRAKQRCAPNKDDPWLLGYFLDNELEWWGKSGRPWGMAEEAWKKPADRACKQALVRILREFYRGDIKAFNADFGANFSQFDELLTSQTPPQPLNERGQKALMAFVREAAERYFRITAQAIRKYDPNHLNLGCRFAGDAPEPAWEMAGKYCDIVTVNLYPRIDLERGVVSGIEEHLRKRYELCRKPIIVTEWSFPALDAKDSQGRPLPCKHGAGMRVDTQEQRARCYAIMQRTLSSLPFIVGSHYFMWVDEPALGISSTFPEDSNYGLVNEADEPYPELTAMATKVNTQMVALHGGMTAELSAAVEKATVTVRNSGKVAATFTLAVWVNGKRTDQRITLKPNTSRVVRLKVNQLPKNEAIYIRAVCDPEDEVPEQNEADNVAEAVLPPKGQVDG
;
A
#
# COMPACT_ATOMS: atom_id res chain seq x y z
N MET A 1 3.76 9.24 -13.00
CA MET A 1 4.81 8.25 -13.28
C MET A 1 4.71 7.75 -14.72
N PRO A 2 5.77 7.84 -15.53
CA PRO A 2 5.85 7.13 -16.80
C PRO A 2 5.74 5.63 -16.51
N LYS A 3 4.63 5.04 -16.94
CA LYS A 3 4.35 3.63 -16.65
C LYS A 3 5.18 2.73 -17.58
N VAL A 4 5.68 1.63 -17.05
CA VAL A 4 6.41 0.63 -17.83
C VAL A 4 5.42 -0.13 -18.69
N HIS A 5 5.60 -0.08 -20.01
CA HIS A 5 4.74 -0.80 -20.94
C HIS A 5 4.72 -2.30 -20.65
N PHE A 6 3.54 -2.90 -20.71
CA PHE A 6 3.40 -4.34 -20.56
C PHE A 6 4.07 -5.07 -21.76
N PRO A 7 4.91 -6.10 -21.54
CA PRO A 7 5.59 -6.80 -22.61
C PRO A 7 4.63 -7.64 -23.46
N ASP A 8 4.95 -7.87 -24.74
CA ASP A 8 4.20 -8.81 -25.57
C ASP A 8 4.56 -10.25 -25.19
N VAL A 9 3.90 -10.76 -24.16
CA VAL A 9 4.13 -12.11 -23.59
C VAL A 9 3.73 -13.27 -24.50
N PHE A 10 3.10 -12.96 -25.64
CA PHE A 10 2.75 -13.95 -26.66
C PHE A 10 3.86 -14.12 -27.70
N ASP A 11 4.81 -13.17 -27.77
CA ASP A 11 5.97 -13.27 -28.63
C ASP A 11 6.97 -14.28 -28.03
N PRO A 12 7.42 -15.30 -28.79
CA PRO A 12 8.36 -16.30 -28.28
C PRO A 12 9.70 -15.71 -27.81
N ARG A 13 10.03 -14.50 -28.24
CA ARG A 13 11.21 -13.77 -27.75
C ARG A 13 11.10 -13.38 -26.29
N PHE A 14 9.89 -13.23 -25.74
CA PHE A 14 9.69 -12.94 -24.31
C PHE A 14 10.22 -14.08 -23.43
N GLU A 15 9.84 -15.33 -23.71
CA GLU A 15 10.32 -16.49 -22.96
C GLU A 15 11.84 -16.65 -23.05
N ARG A 16 12.41 -16.47 -24.26
CA ARG A 16 13.86 -16.47 -24.45
C ARG A 16 14.54 -15.36 -23.65
N PHE A 17 13.95 -14.17 -23.61
CA PHE A 17 14.46 -13.06 -22.82
C PHE A 17 14.44 -13.39 -21.32
N CYS A 18 13.33 -13.91 -20.80
CA CYS A 18 13.21 -14.30 -19.39
C CYS A 18 14.24 -15.38 -19.01
N ASP A 19 14.42 -16.42 -19.83
CA ASP A 19 15.44 -17.46 -19.58
C ASP A 19 16.85 -16.86 -19.50
N LEU A 20 17.21 -16.01 -20.47
CA LEU A 20 18.53 -15.35 -20.49
C LEU A 20 18.73 -14.43 -19.28
N ARG A 21 17.70 -13.67 -18.88
CA ARG A 21 17.77 -12.79 -17.71
C ARG A 21 17.89 -13.57 -16.41
N ALA A 22 17.08 -14.61 -16.22
CA ALA A 22 17.17 -15.47 -15.04
C ALA A 22 18.53 -16.18 -14.96
N LYS A 23 19.08 -16.64 -16.09
CA LYS A 23 20.44 -17.19 -16.12
C LYS A 23 21.49 -16.18 -15.66
N GLN A 24 21.39 -14.94 -16.11
CA GLN A 24 22.35 -13.88 -15.78
C GLN A 24 22.23 -13.37 -14.34
N ARG A 25 21.00 -13.31 -13.80
CA ARG A 25 20.71 -12.66 -12.51
C ARG A 25 20.52 -13.65 -11.37
N CYS A 26 19.95 -14.83 -11.62
CA CYS A 26 19.63 -15.80 -10.58
C CYS A 26 20.73 -16.85 -10.40
N ALA A 27 21.25 -17.40 -11.50
CA ALA A 27 22.26 -18.48 -11.41
C ALA A 27 23.51 -18.13 -10.57
N PRO A 28 24.06 -16.89 -10.62
CA PRO A 28 25.21 -16.52 -9.80
C PRO A 28 24.93 -16.44 -8.29
N ASN A 29 23.67 -16.21 -7.90
CA ASN A 29 23.28 -15.97 -6.51
C ASN A 29 22.51 -17.13 -5.88
N LYS A 30 22.35 -18.26 -6.59
CA LYS A 30 21.50 -19.38 -6.19
C LYS A 30 21.81 -20.01 -4.82
N ASP A 31 23.04 -19.83 -4.34
CA ASP A 31 23.52 -20.38 -3.07
C ASP A 31 23.78 -19.29 -2.00
N ASP A 32 23.40 -18.03 -2.26
CA ASP A 32 23.59 -16.92 -1.32
C ASP A 32 22.49 -16.88 -0.25
N PRO A 33 22.76 -17.28 1.01
CA PRO A 33 21.74 -17.33 2.05
C PRO A 33 21.21 -15.95 2.48
N TRP A 34 21.85 -14.86 2.08
CA TRP A 34 21.40 -13.49 2.39
C TRP A 34 20.42 -12.93 1.37
N LEU A 35 20.26 -13.60 0.23
CA LEU A 35 19.29 -13.20 -0.77
C LEU A 35 17.90 -13.68 -0.38
N LEU A 36 16.96 -12.76 -0.20
CA LEU A 36 15.56 -13.14 0.07
C LEU A 36 14.88 -13.72 -1.18
N GLY A 37 15.07 -13.07 -2.33
CA GLY A 37 14.35 -13.37 -3.55
C GLY A 37 14.54 -12.34 -4.65
N TYR A 38 13.84 -12.54 -5.76
CA TYR A 38 13.91 -11.69 -6.95
C TYR A 38 12.57 -11.03 -7.22
N PHE A 39 12.58 -9.71 -7.42
CA PHE A 39 11.50 -9.02 -8.11
C PHE A 39 11.61 -9.26 -9.62
N LEU A 40 10.47 -9.35 -10.29
CA LEU A 40 10.36 -9.56 -11.74
C LEU A 40 10.52 -8.24 -12.50
N ASP A 41 9.59 -7.32 -12.27
CA ASP A 41 9.47 -5.99 -12.87
C ASP A 41 8.91 -5.02 -11.83
N ASN A 42 8.59 -3.79 -12.24
CA ASN A 42 7.96 -2.76 -11.43
C ASN A 42 6.82 -2.09 -12.21
N GLU A 43 5.63 -1.98 -11.60
CA GLU A 43 4.55 -1.09 -12.04
C GLU A 43 4.14 -1.18 -13.53
N LEU A 44 4.02 -2.40 -14.04
CA LEU A 44 3.57 -2.63 -15.42
C LEU A 44 2.15 -2.07 -15.66
N GLU A 45 1.87 -1.68 -16.91
CA GLU A 45 0.57 -1.16 -17.37
C GLU A 45 -0.56 -2.22 -17.45
N TRP A 46 -0.89 -2.88 -16.35
CA TRP A 46 -1.92 -3.93 -16.27
C TRP A 46 -3.34 -3.47 -16.64
N TRP A 47 -3.64 -2.18 -16.54
CA TRP A 47 -4.93 -1.59 -16.91
C TRP A 47 -4.97 -1.05 -18.36
N GLY A 48 -3.89 -1.24 -19.12
CA GLY A 48 -3.71 -0.58 -20.42
C GLY A 48 -3.78 0.95 -20.33
N LYS A 49 -3.96 1.62 -21.47
CA LYS A 49 -4.05 3.10 -21.53
C LYS A 49 -5.44 3.63 -21.18
N SER A 50 -6.48 2.81 -21.29
CA SER A 50 -7.85 3.21 -20.96
C SER A 50 -8.18 3.17 -19.47
N GLY A 51 -7.37 2.47 -18.66
CA GLY A 51 -7.65 2.28 -17.23
C GLY A 51 -8.75 1.26 -16.95
N ARG A 52 -9.32 0.60 -17.97
CA ARG A 52 -10.38 -0.41 -17.80
C ARG A 52 -9.78 -1.76 -17.39
N PRO A 53 -10.53 -2.65 -16.71
CA PRO A 53 -10.06 -3.99 -16.35
C PRO A 53 -9.50 -4.79 -17.54
N TRP A 54 -10.06 -4.57 -18.73
CA TRP A 54 -9.66 -5.22 -19.97
C TRP A 54 -8.74 -4.37 -20.87
N GLY A 55 -8.19 -3.26 -20.37
CA GLY A 55 -7.45 -2.30 -21.19
C GLY A 55 -6.25 -2.89 -21.92
N MET A 56 -5.61 -3.95 -21.38
CA MET A 56 -4.56 -4.68 -22.11
C MET A 56 -5.06 -5.29 -23.43
N ALA A 57 -6.30 -5.79 -23.47
CA ALA A 57 -6.91 -6.32 -24.68
C ALA A 57 -7.13 -5.21 -25.73
N GLU A 58 -7.51 -4.01 -25.29
CA GLU A 58 -7.64 -2.84 -26.18
C GLU A 58 -6.28 -2.41 -26.74
N GLU A 59 -5.21 -2.45 -25.94
CA GLU A 59 -3.86 -2.15 -26.40
C GLU A 59 -3.34 -3.18 -27.40
N ALA A 60 -3.63 -4.48 -27.18
CA ALA A 60 -3.34 -5.54 -28.14
C ALA A 60 -4.16 -5.39 -29.43
N TRP A 61 -5.41 -4.93 -29.35
CA TRP A 61 -6.28 -4.69 -30.50
C TRP A 61 -5.69 -3.65 -31.45
N LYS A 62 -5.10 -2.57 -30.91
CA LYS A 62 -4.52 -1.48 -31.71
C LYS A 62 -3.26 -1.89 -32.48
N LYS A 63 -2.67 -3.06 -32.19
CA LYS A 63 -1.43 -3.50 -32.83
C LYS A 63 -1.67 -4.03 -34.25
N PRO A 64 -0.66 -3.93 -35.15
CA PRO A 64 -0.74 -4.55 -36.48
C PRO A 64 -0.88 -6.08 -36.42
N ALA A 65 -1.38 -6.67 -37.52
CA ALA A 65 -1.70 -8.10 -37.63
C ALA A 65 -0.51 -9.06 -37.44
N ASP A 66 0.72 -8.58 -37.65
CA ASP A 66 1.96 -9.36 -37.48
C ASP A 66 2.43 -9.45 -36.02
N ARG A 67 1.78 -8.72 -35.10
CA ARG A 67 2.11 -8.73 -33.68
C ARG A 67 1.49 -9.93 -32.96
N ALA A 68 2.29 -10.62 -32.16
CA ALA A 68 1.87 -11.83 -31.46
C ALA A 68 0.68 -11.58 -30.51
N CYS A 69 0.68 -10.47 -29.76
CA CYS A 69 -0.48 -10.08 -28.93
C CYS A 69 -1.76 -9.86 -29.73
N LYS A 70 -1.68 -9.32 -30.96
CA LYS A 70 -2.85 -9.11 -31.84
C LYS A 70 -3.42 -10.45 -32.30
N GLN A 71 -2.55 -11.35 -32.74
CA GLN A 71 -2.93 -12.71 -33.16
C GLN A 71 -3.54 -13.49 -32.00
N ALA A 72 -2.95 -13.38 -30.80
CA ALA A 72 -3.46 -14.00 -29.59
C ALA A 72 -4.85 -13.46 -29.21
N LEU A 73 -5.06 -12.15 -29.27
CA LEU A 73 -6.37 -11.56 -29.01
C LEU A 73 -7.45 -12.12 -29.94
N VAL A 74 -7.19 -12.18 -31.25
CA VAL A 74 -8.16 -12.74 -32.22
C VAL A 74 -8.42 -14.22 -31.96
N ARG A 75 -7.39 -15.01 -31.63
CA ARG A 75 -7.54 -16.41 -31.22
C ARG A 75 -8.45 -16.54 -30.00
N ILE A 76 -8.15 -15.80 -28.93
CA ILE A 76 -8.87 -15.89 -27.66
C ILE A 76 -10.33 -15.50 -27.82
N LEU A 77 -10.62 -14.45 -28.59
CA LEU A 77 -11.99 -14.05 -28.89
C LEU A 77 -12.72 -15.13 -29.70
N ARG A 78 -12.08 -15.70 -30.73
CA ARG A 78 -12.66 -16.81 -31.50
C ARG A 78 -12.99 -18.00 -30.61
N GLU A 79 -12.07 -18.39 -29.72
CA GLU A 79 -12.25 -19.50 -28.79
C GLU A 79 -13.37 -19.23 -27.79
N PHE A 80 -13.40 -18.03 -27.20
CA PHE A 80 -14.43 -17.62 -26.24
C PHE A 80 -15.84 -17.71 -26.85
N TYR A 81 -15.99 -17.27 -28.09
CA TYR A 81 -17.26 -17.32 -28.84
C TYR A 81 -17.48 -18.63 -29.60
N ARG A 82 -16.59 -19.63 -29.46
CA ARG A 82 -16.66 -20.92 -30.18
C ARG A 82 -16.80 -20.76 -31.71
N GLY A 83 -16.18 -19.72 -32.27
CA GLY A 83 -16.26 -19.39 -33.69
C GLY A 83 -17.52 -18.65 -34.13
N ASP A 84 -18.45 -18.32 -33.23
CA ASP A 84 -19.67 -17.57 -33.56
C ASP A 84 -19.42 -16.05 -33.64
N ILE A 85 -19.11 -15.58 -34.85
CA ILE A 85 -18.90 -14.15 -35.11
C ILE A 85 -20.17 -13.31 -34.94
N LYS A 86 -21.37 -13.90 -35.08
CA LYS A 86 -22.63 -13.16 -34.88
C LYS A 86 -22.84 -12.86 -33.41
N ALA A 87 -22.53 -13.81 -32.53
CA ALA A 87 -22.55 -13.58 -31.09
C ALA A 87 -21.53 -12.50 -30.65
N PHE A 88 -20.33 -12.51 -31.23
CA PHE A 88 -19.35 -11.43 -31.04
C PHE A 88 -19.93 -10.08 -31.49
N ASN A 89 -20.42 -9.99 -32.73
CA ASN A 89 -20.99 -8.76 -33.28
C ASN A 89 -22.12 -8.19 -32.40
N ALA A 90 -23.00 -9.05 -31.87
CA ALA A 90 -24.07 -8.65 -30.96
C ALA A 90 -23.54 -8.06 -29.64
N ASP A 91 -22.48 -8.63 -29.08
CA ASP A 91 -21.90 -8.16 -27.80
C ASP A 91 -21.10 -6.86 -27.92
N PHE A 92 -20.66 -6.52 -29.14
CA PHE A 92 -19.77 -5.38 -29.39
C PHE A 92 -20.38 -4.32 -30.31
N GLY A 93 -21.60 -4.51 -30.79
CA GLY A 93 -22.23 -3.62 -31.77
C GLY A 93 -21.44 -3.54 -33.09
N ALA A 94 -20.76 -4.63 -33.44
CA ALA A 94 -19.86 -4.71 -34.60
C ALA A 94 -20.55 -5.41 -35.79
N ASN A 95 -19.89 -5.40 -36.94
CA ASN A 95 -20.39 -6.05 -38.16
C ASN A 95 -19.27 -6.73 -38.94
N PHE A 96 -18.50 -7.59 -38.26
CA PHE A 96 -17.45 -8.39 -38.90
C PHE A 96 -18.03 -9.67 -39.53
N SER A 97 -17.55 -10.06 -40.70
CA SER A 97 -18.02 -11.29 -41.38
C SER A 97 -17.36 -12.55 -40.80
N GLN A 98 -16.16 -12.40 -40.22
CA GLN A 98 -15.37 -13.49 -39.63
C GLN A 98 -14.33 -12.92 -38.65
N PHE A 99 -13.82 -13.76 -37.74
CA PHE A 99 -12.84 -13.35 -36.74
C PHE A 99 -11.52 -12.83 -37.35
N ASP A 100 -11.12 -13.29 -38.54
CA ASP A 100 -9.88 -12.84 -39.18
C ASP A 100 -9.89 -11.35 -39.55
N GLU A 101 -11.08 -10.76 -39.77
CA GLU A 101 -11.20 -9.30 -40.02
C GLU A 101 -10.75 -8.47 -38.81
N LEU A 102 -10.77 -9.04 -37.60
CA LEU A 102 -10.29 -8.35 -36.41
C LEU A 102 -8.78 -8.13 -36.48
N LEU A 103 -8.00 -8.94 -37.23
CA LEU A 103 -6.54 -8.79 -37.35
C LEU A 103 -6.14 -7.44 -37.95
N THR A 104 -6.94 -6.90 -38.86
CA THR A 104 -6.68 -5.62 -39.54
C THR A 104 -7.41 -4.44 -38.91
N SER A 105 -8.38 -4.68 -38.02
CA SER A 105 -9.04 -3.63 -37.24
C SER A 105 -8.13 -3.10 -36.13
N GLN A 106 -7.93 -1.77 -36.07
CA GLN A 106 -7.16 -1.09 -35.01
C GLN A 106 -8.04 -0.28 -34.06
N THR A 107 -9.35 -0.25 -34.29
CA THR A 107 -10.32 0.45 -33.44
C THR A 107 -11.06 -0.58 -32.58
N PRO A 108 -10.71 -0.74 -31.29
CA PRO A 108 -11.37 -1.69 -30.42
C PRO A 108 -12.82 -1.27 -30.16
N PRO A 109 -13.83 -2.09 -30.49
CA PRO A 109 -15.20 -1.82 -30.09
C PRO A 109 -15.34 -1.96 -28.56
N GLN A 110 -16.24 -1.18 -27.97
CA GLN A 110 -16.55 -1.31 -26.55
C GLN A 110 -17.58 -2.43 -26.33
N PRO A 111 -17.42 -3.26 -25.30
CA PRO A 111 -18.40 -4.30 -25.00
C PRO A 111 -19.73 -3.64 -24.54
N LEU A 112 -20.84 -4.10 -25.12
CA LEU A 112 -22.20 -3.63 -24.79
C LEU A 112 -22.82 -4.36 -23.60
N ASN A 113 -22.23 -5.49 -23.19
CA ASN A 113 -22.74 -6.34 -22.12
C ASN A 113 -21.61 -7.06 -21.36
N GLU A 114 -21.95 -7.72 -20.26
CA GLU A 114 -21.00 -8.46 -19.41
C GLU A 114 -20.29 -9.61 -20.14
N ARG A 115 -20.94 -10.25 -21.13
CA ARG A 115 -20.31 -11.35 -21.89
C ARG A 115 -19.17 -10.81 -22.76
N GLY A 116 -19.35 -9.66 -23.41
CA GLY A 116 -18.29 -8.95 -24.12
C GLY A 116 -17.15 -8.52 -23.19
N GLN A 117 -17.46 -8.03 -21.99
CA GLN A 117 -16.43 -7.70 -20.98
C GLN A 117 -15.62 -8.96 -20.59
N LYS A 118 -16.30 -10.08 -20.32
CA LYS A 118 -15.66 -11.37 -20.01
C LYS A 118 -14.79 -11.87 -21.17
N ALA A 119 -15.21 -11.66 -22.41
CA ALA A 119 -14.41 -12.01 -23.59
C ALA A 119 -13.08 -11.24 -23.64
N LEU A 120 -13.09 -9.92 -23.37
CA LEU A 120 -11.85 -9.15 -23.30
C LEU A 120 -11.01 -9.48 -22.05
N MET A 121 -11.65 -9.78 -20.92
CA MET A 121 -10.97 -10.22 -19.71
C MET A 121 -10.30 -11.58 -19.87
N ALA A 122 -10.77 -12.44 -20.77
CA ALA A 122 -10.10 -13.71 -21.10
C ALA A 122 -8.69 -13.46 -21.67
N PHE A 123 -8.51 -12.40 -22.46
CA PHE A 123 -7.17 -11.98 -22.93
C PHE A 123 -6.28 -11.56 -21.76
N VAL A 124 -6.79 -10.74 -20.84
CA VAL A 124 -6.04 -10.29 -19.65
C VAL A 124 -5.58 -11.47 -18.80
N ARG A 125 -6.48 -12.44 -18.58
CA ARG A 125 -6.17 -13.68 -17.84
C ARG A 125 -5.05 -14.48 -18.50
N GLU A 126 -5.13 -14.70 -19.80
CA GLU A 126 -4.12 -15.48 -20.51
C GLU A 126 -2.77 -14.75 -20.61
N ALA A 127 -2.78 -13.42 -20.76
CA ALA A 127 -1.58 -12.60 -20.72
C ALA A 127 -0.93 -12.64 -19.33
N ALA A 128 -1.71 -12.49 -18.25
CA ALA A 128 -1.22 -12.59 -16.88
C ALA A 128 -0.64 -13.98 -16.59
N GLU A 129 -1.33 -15.05 -16.98
CA GLU A 129 -0.86 -16.42 -16.78
C GLU A 129 0.47 -16.65 -17.51
N ARG A 130 0.59 -16.21 -18.77
CA ARG A 130 1.85 -16.33 -19.51
C ARG A 130 2.97 -15.57 -18.83
N TYR A 131 2.74 -14.30 -18.47
CA TYR A 131 3.74 -13.47 -17.80
C TYR A 131 4.30 -14.17 -16.56
N PHE A 132 3.42 -14.51 -15.62
CA PHE A 132 3.83 -15.08 -14.33
C PHE A 132 4.37 -16.50 -14.45
N ARG A 133 3.80 -17.35 -15.30
CA ARG A 133 4.30 -18.71 -15.51
C ARG A 133 5.71 -18.71 -16.10
N ILE A 134 5.93 -17.94 -17.17
CA ILE A 134 7.20 -17.92 -17.91
C ILE A 134 8.32 -17.37 -17.00
N THR A 135 8.05 -16.27 -16.30
CA THR A 135 9.03 -15.66 -15.38
C THR A 135 9.35 -16.57 -14.19
N ALA A 136 8.33 -17.17 -13.56
CA ALA A 136 8.54 -18.11 -12.45
C ALA A 136 9.33 -19.36 -12.88
N GLN A 137 9.01 -19.94 -14.05
CA GLN A 137 9.74 -21.08 -14.60
C GLN A 137 11.21 -20.73 -14.89
N ALA A 138 11.46 -19.53 -15.43
CA ALA A 138 12.82 -19.07 -15.70
C ALA A 138 13.64 -18.91 -14.41
N ILE A 139 13.08 -18.27 -13.36
CA ILE A 139 13.76 -18.17 -12.04
C ILE A 139 14.05 -19.56 -11.51
N ARG A 140 13.03 -20.42 -11.39
CA ARG A 140 13.17 -21.76 -10.80
C ARG A 140 14.18 -22.65 -11.49
N LYS A 141 14.36 -22.48 -12.81
CA LYS A 141 15.36 -23.22 -13.59
C LYS A 141 16.80 -22.90 -13.16
N TYR A 142 17.07 -21.65 -12.77
CA TYR A 142 18.43 -21.20 -12.46
C TYR A 142 18.68 -20.98 -10.96
N ASP A 143 17.61 -20.80 -10.18
CA ASP A 143 17.61 -20.66 -8.74
C ASP A 143 16.33 -21.26 -8.13
N PRO A 144 16.40 -22.51 -7.66
CA PRO A 144 15.28 -23.17 -7.00
C PRO A 144 15.14 -22.78 -5.51
N ASN A 145 16.09 -22.04 -4.94
CA ASN A 145 16.21 -21.82 -3.49
C ASN A 145 15.53 -20.52 -3.03
N HIS A 146 15.63 -19.45 -3.82
CA HIS A 146 15.16 -18.12 -3.44
C HIS A 146 13.73 -17.80 -3.88
N LEU A 147 13.09 -16.83 -3.21
CA LEU A 147 11.70 -16.48 -3.46
C LEU A 147 11.50 -15.74 -4.80
N ASN A 148 10.39 -16.04 -5.48
CA ASN A 148 9.83 -15.21 -6.54
C ASN A 148 8.88 -14.18 -5.90
N LEU A 149 9.32 -12.91 -5.90
CA LEU A 149 8.65 -11.81 -5.22
C LEU A 149 7.62 -11.09 -6.11
N GLY A 150 7.41 -11.51 -7.37
CA GLY A 150 6.42 -10.88 -8.25
C GLY A 150 6.84 -9.52 -8.80
N CYS A 151 5.86 -8.70 -9.23
CA CYS A 151 6.10 -7.58 -10.16
C CYS A 151 5.66 -6.20 -9.64
N ARG A 152 5.52 -6.03 -8.32
CA ARG A 152 5.24 -4.75 -7.64
C ARG A 152 4.11 -3.96 -8.31
N PHE A 153 2.87 -4.41 -8.13
CA PHE A 153 1.70 -3.75 -8.72
C PHE A 153 1.60 -2.29 -8.29
N ALA A 154 1.30 -1.37 -9.22
CA ALA A 154 1.14 0.06 -8.94
C ALA A 154 -0.25 0.37 -8.37
N GLY A 155 -0.40 0.29 -7.04
CA GLY A 155 -1.69 0.45 -6.36
C GLY A 155 -2.61 -0.75 -6.52
N ASP A 156 -2.89 -1.16 -7.76
CA ASP A 156 -3.78 -2.28 -8.06
C ASP A 156 -3.56 -2.84 -9.48
N ALA A 157 -4.16 -4.00 -9.76
CA ALA A 157 -4.21 -4.65 -11.06
C ALA A 157 -5.56 -5.35 -11.27
N PRO A 158 -5.96 -5.65 -12.52
CA PRO A 158 -7.17 -6.44 -12.77
C PRO A 158 -7.11 -7.79 -12.05
N GLU A 159 -8.26 -8.30 -11.63
CA GLU A 159 -8.38 -9.55 -10.86
C GLU A 159 -7.55 -10.73 -11.39
N PRO A 160 -7.54 -11.04 -12.72
CA PRO A 160 -6.72 -12.15 -13.21
C PRO A 160 -5.23 -11.97 -12.97
N ALA A 161 -4.71 -10.74 -12.89
CA ALA A 161 -3.31 -10.50 -12.58
C ALA A 161 -2.98 -10.91 -11.13
N TRP A 162 -3.86 -10.58 -10.18
CA TRP A 162 -3.71 -10.99 -8.78
C TRP A 162 -3.80 -12.50 -8.60
N GLU A 163 -4.77 -13.15 -9.25
CA GLU A 163 -4.92 -14.60 -9.19
C GLU A 163 -3.70 -15.32 -9.79
N MET A 164 -3.20 -14.85 -10.94
CA MET A 164 -2.03 -15.47 -11.58
C MET A 164 -0.73 -15.18 -10.82
N ALA A 165 -0.59 -13.99 -10.22
CA ALA A 165 0.50 -13.74 -9.28
C ALA A 165 0.45 -14.74 -8.11
N GLY A 166 -0.74 -14.98 -7.53
CA GLY A 166 -0.95 -15.97 -6.48
C GLY A 166 -0.60 -17.41 -6.88
N LYS A 167 -0.81 -17.77 -8.16
CA LYS A 167 -0.49 -19.10 -8.69
C LYS A 167 1.00 -19.36 -8.86
N TYR A 168 1.80 -18.34 -9.18
CA TYR A 168 3.17 -18.52 -9.65
C TYR A 168 4.26 -17.81 -8.81
N CYS A 169 3.88 -16.85 -7.96
CA CYS A 169 4.80 -16.19 -7.03
C CYS A 169 4.73 -16.85 -5.64
N ASP A 170 5.83 -16.77 -4.89
CA ASP A 170 5.83 -17.19 -3.48
C ASP A 170 5.27 -16.07 -2.59
N ILE A 171 5.58 -14.83 -2.96
CA ILE A 171 5.08 -13.60 -2.33
C ILE A 171 4.55 -12.69 -3.44
N VAL A 172 3.42 -12.02 -3.18
CA VAL A 172 2.88 -11.00 -4.10
C VAL A 172 3.19 -9.61 -3.58
N THR A 173 3.64 -8.71 -4.45
CA THR A 173 4.10 -7.37 -4.04
C THR A 173 3.26 -6.26 -4.65
N VAL A 174 3.05 -5.19 -3.90
CA VAL A 174 2.30 -4.00 -4.32
C VAL A 174 2.94 -2.72 -3.79
N ASN A 175 2.96 -1.69 -4.61
CA ASN A 175 3.34 -0.32 -4.25
C ASN A 175 2.07 0.45 -3.88
N LEU A 176 2.08 1.15 -2.74
CA LEU A 176 0.90 1.84 -2.22
C LEU A 176 1.28 3.24 -1.74
N TYR A 177 0.61 4.26 -2.27
CA TYR A 177 0.78 5.65 -1.85
C TYR A 177 -0.55 6.20 -1.33
N PRO A 178 -0.95 5.83 -0.09
CA PRO A 178 -2.27 6.14 0.44
C PRO A 178 -2.40 7.58 0.96
N ARG A 179 -3.62 7.92 1.39
CA ARG A 179 -3.88 9.10 2.22
C ARG A 179 -4.04 8.71 3.68
N ILE A 180 -3.43 9.49 4.56
CA ILE A 180 -3.56 9.36 6.01
C ILE A 180 -4.47 10.47 6.51
N ASP A 181 -5.48 10.10 7.30
CA ASP A 181 -6.20 11.05 8.12
C ASP A 181 -5.38 11.26 9.40
N LEU A 182 -4.60 12.33 9.44
CA LEU A 182 -3.74 12.64 10.58
C LEU A 182 -4.55 13.02 11.81
N GLU A 183 -5.75 13.57 11.69
CA GLU A 183 -6.57 13.88 12.86
C GLU A 183 -7.02 12.59 13.53
N ARG A 184 -7.54 11.66 12.73
CA ARG A 184 -8.04 10.36 13.20
C ARG A 184 -6.95 9.31 13.40
N GLY A 185 -5.73 9.54 12.93
CA GLY A 185 -4.63 8.58 13.06
C GLY A 185 -4.79 7.29 12.23
N VAL A 186 -5.50 7.35 11.10
CA VAL A 186 -5.83 6.15 10.31
C VAL A 186 -5.47 6.29 8.83
N VAL A 187 -5.12 5.17 8.21
CA VAL A 187 -4.91 5.08 6.76
C VAL A 187 -6.21 4.77 6.02
N SER A 188 -6.52 5.54 4.98
CA SER A 188 -7.78 5.40 4.24
C SER A 188 -7.78 4.17 3.34
N GLY A 189 -8.64 3.19 3.63
CA GLY A 189 -9.03 2.10 2.70
C GLY A 189 -7.97 1.03 2.41
N ILE A 190 -6.76 1.14 2.96
CA ILE A 190 -5.66 0.21 2.68
C ILE A 190 -5.90 -1.19 3.23
N GLU A 191 -6.41 -1.31 4.45
CA GLU A 191 -6.68 -2.63 5.05
C GLU A 191 -7.72 -3.41 4.22
N GLU A 192 -8.86 -2.78 3.89
CA GLU A 192 -9.90 -3.41 3.09
C GLU A 192 -9.38 -3.80 1.70
N HIS A 193 -8.61 -2.90 1.06
CA HIS A 193 -7.99 -3.16 -0.23
C HIS A 193 -7.09 -4.39 -0.17
N LEU A 194 -6.12 -4.41 0.75
CA LEU A 194 -5.14 -5.48 0.89
C LEU A 194 -5.79 -6.83 1.25
N ARG A 195 -6.84 -6.83 2.09
CA ARG A 195 -7.62 -8.05 2.40
C ARG A 195 -8.27 -8.64 1.15
N LYS A 196 -8.92 -7.81 0.32
CA LYS A 196 -9.52 -8.27 -0.95
C LYS A 196 -8.46 -8.83 -1.89
N ARG A 197 -7.25 -8.26 -1.93
CA ARG A 197 -6.17 -8.77 -2.79
C ARG A 197 -5.56 -10.06 -2.26
N TYR A 198 -5.43 -10.19 -0.94
CA TYR A 198 -5.07 -11.45 -0.30
C TYR A 198 -6.08 -12.56 -0.59
N GLU A 199 -7.38 -12.26 -0.62
CA GLU A 199 -8.42 -13.25 -0.96
C GLU A 199 -8.28 -13.80 -2.39
N LEU A 200 -7.78 -12.98 -3.32
CA LEU A 200 -7.54 -13.37 -4.71
C LEU A 200 -6.24 -14.17 -4.87
N CYS A 201 -5.13 -13.69 -4.31
CA CYS A 201 -3.83 -14.32 -4.54
C CYS A 201 -3.53 -15.47 -3.56
N ARG A 202 -4.11 -15.45 -2.35
CA ARG A 202 -3.88 -16.43 -1.26
C ARG A 202 -2.39 -16.66 -0.96
N LYS A 203 -1.58 -15.60 -1.07
CA LYS A 203 -0.15 -15.58 -0.78
C LYS A 203 0.19 -14.46 0.22
N PRO A 204 1.29 -14.59 0.98
CA PRO A 204 1.85 -13.46 1.71
C PRO A 204 2.10 -12.28 0.78
N ILE A 205 1.92 -11.07 1.30
CA ILE A 205 2.10 -9.83 0.56
C ILE A 205 3.21 -8.99 1.19
N ILE A 206 4.01 -8.34 0.36
CA ILE A 206 4.93 -7.27 0.77
C ILE A 206 4.48 -5.98 0.11
N VAL A 207 4.34 -4.91 0.91
CA VAL A 207 4.15 -3.56 0.37
C VAL A 207 5.53 -2.98 0.08
N THR A 208 5.83 -2.72 -1.19
CA THR A 208 7.22 -2.51 -1.64
C THR A 208 7.62 -1.06 -1.89
N GLU A 209 6.64 -0.17 -1.91
CA GLU A 209 6.85 1.28 -1.92
C GLU A 209 5.68 1.96 -1.22
N TRP A 210 6.02 2.94 -0.38
CA TRP A 210 5.11 3.90 0.23
C TRP A 210 5.96 4.99 0.91
N SER A 211 5.44 6.21 0.96
CA SER A 211 6.07 7.35 1.65
C SER A 211 5.17 8.59 1.62
N PHE A 212 5.59 9.61 2.36
CA PHE A 212 4.86 10.86 2.55
C PHE A 212 5.84 12.03 2.52
N PRO A 213 5.93 12.80 1.42
CA PRO A 213 6.81 13.96 1.35
C PRO A 213 6.36 15.09 2.29
N ALA A 214 7.30 15.70 3.00
CA ALA A 214 7.05 16.92 3.77
C ALA A 214 7.39 18.17 2.95
N LEU A 215 6.62 19.25 3.15
CA LEU A 215 6.77 20.52 2.42
C LEU A 215 7.73 21.51 3.09
N ASP A 216 8.10 21.29 4.35
CA ASP A 216 9.14 22.03 5.07
C ASP A 216 10.55 21.50 4.80
N ALA A 217 10.67 20.42 4.02
CA ALA A 217 11.94 19.84 3.61
C ALA A 217 12.81 20.84 2.84
N LYS A 218 14.11 20.76 3.07
CA LYS A 218 15.13 21.56 2.40
C LYS A 218 16.18 20.65 1.79
N ASP A 219 16.72 21.09 0.67
CA ASP A 219 17.92 20.51 0.07
C ASP A 219 19.16 20.80 0.94
N SER A 220 20.27 20.16 0.61
CA SER A 220 21.57 20.27 1.28
C SER A 220 22.19 21.69 1.22
N GLN A 221 21.63 22.60 0.42
CA GLN A 221 22.00 24.02 0.44
C GLN A 221 21.03 24.87 1.28
N GLY A 222 20.08 24.25 1.98
CA GLY A 222 19.09 24.92 2.80
C GLY A 222 17.95 25.58 2.02
N ARG A 223 17.80 25.28 0.73
CA ARG A 223 16.71 25.80 -0.11
C ARG A 223 15.50 24.88 -0.02
N PRO A 224 14.25 25.39 -0.09
CA PRO A 224 13.07 24.54 -0.06
C PRO A 224 13.07 23.48 -1.16
N LEU A 225 12.78 22.24 -0.82
CA LEU A 225 12.58 21.19 -1.81
C LEU A 225 11.18 21.36 -2.46
N PRO A 226 11.03 21.24 -3.80
CA PRO A 226 9.76 21.56 -4.44
C PRO A 226 8.61 20.61 -4.10
N CYS A 227 8.88 19.29 -4.01
CA CYS A 227 7.88 18.25 -3.75
C CYS A 227 6.65 18.30 -4.67
N LYS A 228 6.83 18.71 -5.93
CA LYS A 228 5.75 18.96 -6.90
C LYS A 228 5.37 17.71 -7.70
N HIS A 229 6.32 16.82 -7.90
CA HIS A 229 6.20 15.63 -8.73
C HIS A 229 6.40 14.36 -7.89
N GLY A 230 5.92 13.22 -8.38
CA GLY A 230 5.93 11.95 -7.64
C GLY A 230 4.61 11.64 -6.93
N ALA A 231 4.47 10.38 -6.51
CA ALA A 231 3.28 9.83 -5.87
C ALA A 231 3.14 10.20 -4.38
N GLY A 232 1.99 9.92 -3.80
CA GLY A 232 1.78 10.09 -2.36
C GLY A 232 1.26 11.46 -1.94
N MET A 233 0.64 11.43 -0.76
CA MET A 233 0.13 12.59 -0.07
C MET A 233 1.31 13.41 0.48
N ARG A 234 1.25 14.73 0.29
CA ARG A 234 2.19 15.68 0.91
C ARG A 234 1.66 16.08 2.28
N VAL A 235 2.57 16.31 3.22
CA VAL A 235 2.30 16.82 4.57
C VAL A 235 3.09 18.10 4.81
N ASP A 236 2.69 18.88 5.81
CA ASP A 236 3.27 20.20 6.03
C ASP A 236 4.66 20.11 6.66
N THR A 237 4.86 19.17 7.59
CA THR A 237 6.09 19.10 8.41
C THR A 237 6.73 17.73 8.50
N GLN A 238 8.03 17.70 8.83
CA GLN A 238 8.78 16.48 9.11
C GLN A 238 8.16 15.65 10.27
N GLU A 239 7.56 16.29 11.28
CA GLU A 239 6.84 15.58 12.35
C GLU A 239 5.57 14.90 11.84
N GLN A 240 4.82 15.57 10.96
CA GLN A 240 3.65 14.96 10.32
C GLN A 240 4.07 13.78 9.44
N ARG A 241 5.20 13.88 8.73
CA ARG A 241 5.78 12.80 7.93
C ARG A 241 6.17 11.60 8.79
N ALA A 242 6.82 11.83 9.93
CA ALA A 242 7.12 10.79 10.90
C ALA A 242 5.83 10.13 11.44
N ARG A 243 4.80 10.92 11.75
CA ARG A 243 3.50 10.39 12.20
C ARG A 243 2.81 9.54 11.13
N CYS A 244 2.86 9.95 9.86
CA CYS A 244 2.37 9.12 8.74
C CYS A 244 3.14 7.80 8.63
N TYR A 245 4.47 7.80 8.83
CA TYR A 245 5.27 6.57 8.90
C TYR A 245 4.73 5.61 9.96
N ALA A 246 4.51 6.12 11.18
CA ALA A 246 4.04 5.30 12.29
C ALA A 246 2.67 4.67 11.99
N ILE A 247 1.71 5.47 11.52
CA ILE A 247 0.36 4.99 11.18
C ILE A 247 0.42 3.92 10.09
N MET A 248 1.14 4.19 8.99
CA MET A 248 1.24 3.25 7.87
C MET A 248 1.94 1.95 8.29
N GLN A 249 3.09 2.05 8.94
CA GLN A 249 3.90 0.89 9.31
C GLN A 249 3.20 0.01 10.36
N ARG A 250 2.50 0.59 11.34
CA ARG A 250 1.70 -0.18 12.30
C ARG A 250 0.51 -0.87 11.63
N THR A 251 -0.20 -0.16 10.75
CA THR A 251 -1.31 -0.75 9.98
C THR A 251 -0.82 -1.94 9.14
N LEU A 252 0.28 -1.79 8.41
CA LEU A 252 0.82 -2.89 7.62
C LEU A 252 1.28 -4.06 8.50
N SER A 253 1.96 -3.76 9.60
CA SER A 253 2.49 -4.80 10.50
C SER A 253 1.40 -5.58 11.22
N SER A 254 0.22 -4.99 11.49
CA SER A 254 -0.89 -5.67 12.16
C SER A 254 -1.68 -6.62 11.25
N LEU A 255 -1.47 -6.56 9.92
CA LEU A 255 -2.16 -7.43 8.98
C LEU A 255 -1.42 -8.78 8.87
N PRO A 256 -2.07 -9.92 9.19
CA PRO A 256 -1.39 -11.21 9.35
C PRO A 256 -0.84 -11.80 8.04
N PHE A 257 -1.30 -11.31 6.89
CA PHE A 257 -0.82 -11.75 5.57
C PHE A 257 0.19 -10.76 4.96
N ILE A 258 0.49 -9.64 5.62
CA ILE A 258 1.58 -8.74 5.23
C ILE A 258 2.84 -9.18 5.95
N VAL A 259 3.85 -9.60 5.18
CA VAL A 259 5.11 -10.15 5.71
C VAL A 259 6.30 -9.23 5.49
N GLY A 260 6.05 -8.02 4.97
CA GLY A 260 7.08 -7.03 4.75
C GLY A 260 6.53 -5.70 4.25
N SER A 261 7.33 -4.66 4.47
CA SER A 261 7.03 -3.28 4.12
C SER A 261 8.35 -2.58 3.80
N HIS A 262 8.50 -2.06 2.58
CA HIS A 262 9.67 -1.31 2.16
C HIS A 262 9.28 0.15 1.95
N TYR A 263 9.92 1.03 2.72
CA TYR A 263 9.77 2.47 2.61
C TYR A 263 10.49 2.97 1.34
N PHE A 264 9.80 3.75 0.52
CA PHE A 264 10.38 4.38 -0.66
C PHE A 264 10.73 5.84 -0.33
N MET A 265 11.99 6.20 -0.11
CA MET A 265 13.23 5.48 -0.44
C MET A 265 14.38 5.90 0.49
N TRP A 266 15.61 5.48 0.20
CA TRP A 266 16.78 5.88 1.00
C TRP A 266 16.99 7.40 0.95
N VAL A 267 17.23 7.96 -0.23
CA VAL A 267 17.66 9.36 -0.41
C VAL A 267 16.57 10.21 -1.05
N ASP A 268 16.49 11.47 -0.68
CA ASP A 268 15.63 12.45 -1.35
C ASP A 268 15.92 12.55 -2.85
N GLU A 269 14.89 12.89 -3.60
CA GLU A 269 15.06 13.16 -5.03
C GLU A 269 15.65 14.56 -5.24
N PRO A 270 16.42 14.77 -6.32
CA PRO A 270 16.99 16.07 -6.62
C PRO A 270 15.91 17.14 -6.81
N ALA A 271 16.13 18.35 -6.28
CA ALA A 271 15.21 19.48 -6.43
C ALA A 271 14.90 19.87 -7.89
N LEU A 272 15.78 19.50 -8.84
CA LEU A 272 15.60 19.76 -10.28
C LEU A 272 14.87 18.63 -11.02
N GLY A 273 14.43 17.60 -10.29
CA GLY A 273 13.95 16.35 -10.87
C GLY A 273 15.08 15.36 -11.13
N ILE A 274 14.78 14.06 -11.07
CA ILE A 274 15.73 12.98 -11.42
C ILE A 274 16.20 13.09 -12.89
N SER A 275 15.30 13.40 -13.82
CA SER A 275 15.62 13.65 -15.23
C SER A 275 14.52 14.42 -15.95
N SER A 276 14.77 14.87 -17.18
CA SER A 276 13.77 15.56 -18.00
C SER A 276 12.53 14.71 -18.33
N THR A 277 12.64 13.37 -18.33
CA THR A 277 11.52 12.45 -18.57
C THR A 277 10.97 11.82 -17.30
N PHE A 278 11.59 12.08 -16.15
CA PHE A 278 11.17 11.62 -14.83
C PHE A 278 11.40 12.76 -13.82
N PRO A 279 10.48 13.75 -13.76
CA PRO A 279 10.70 15.02 -13.08
C PRO A 279 10.47 14.95 -11.55
N GLU A 280 10.50 13.76 -10.96
CA GLU A 280 10.24 13.56 -9.53
C GLU A 280 11.32 14.27 -8.69
N ASP A 281 10.86 15.12 -7.76
CA ASP A 281 11.59 16.17 -7.03
C ASP A 281 11.18 16.23 -5.54
N SER A 282 10.84 15.08 -4.96
CA SER A 282 10.16 14.97 -3.66
C SER A 282 11.04 14.48 -2.50
N ASN A 283 10.62 14.90 -1.30
CA ASN A 283 11.19 14.54 0.00
C ASN A 283 10.82 13.11 0.42
N TYR A 284 11.30 12.12 -0.32
CA TYR A 284 11.03 10.70 -0.03
C TYR A 284 12.05 10.05 0.90
N GLY A 285 13.26 10.57 1.00
CA GLY A 285 14.41 9.91 1.61
C GLY A 285 14.37 9.83 3.14
N LEU A 286 14.88 8.73 3.69
CA LEU A 286 15.33 8.67 5.09
C LEU A 286 16.46 9.68 5.37
N VAL A 287 17.23 10.01 4.32
CA VAL A 287 18.28 11.03 4.32
C VAL A 287 18.07 12.01 3.16
N ASN A 288 18.61 13.23 3.28
CA ASN A 288 18.68 14.18 2.17
C ASN A 288 19.80 13.81 1.17
N GLU A 289 19.97 14.58 0.10
CA GLU A 289 20.98 14.29 -0.92
C GLU A 289 22.44 14.44 -0.46
N ALA A 290 22.68 15.00 0.72
CA ALA A 290 23.97 15.05 1.39
C ALA A 290 24.20 13.89 2.38
N ASP A 291 23.33 12.87 2.38
CA ASP A 291 23.34 11.73 3.30
C ASP A 291 23.11 12.12 4.77
N GLU A 292 22.43 13.26 5.00
CA GLU A 292 22.05 13.70 6.34
C GLU A 292 20.67 13.13 6.71
N PRO A 293 20.52 12.43 7.85
CA PRO A 293 19.26 11.81 8.22
C PRO A 293 18.21 12.83 8.66
N TYR A 294 16.95 12.56 8.32
CA TYR A 294 15.80 13.26 8.90
C TYR A 294 15.52 12.73 10.32
N PRO A 295 15.80 13.49 11.38
CA PRO A 295 15.81 12.96 12.74
C PRO A 295 14.42 12.51 13.22
N GLU A 296 13.36 13.24 12.87
CA GLU A 296 11.98 12.89 13.23
C GLU A 296 11.59 11.53 12.62
N LEU A 297 11.87 11.35 11.32
CA LEU A 297 11.53 10.14 10.59
C LEU A 297 12.36 8.94 11.05
N THR A 298 13.67 9.10 11.19
CA THR A 298 14.58 8.01 11.57
C THR A 298 14.38 7.57 13.02
N ALA A 299 14.11 8.50 13.94
CA ALA A 299 13.74 8.17 15.31
C ALA A 299 12.41 7.40 15.36
N MET A 300 11.40 7.84 14.60
CA MET A 300 10.11 7.15 14.52
C MET A 300 10.24 5.77 13.87
N ALA A 301 11.02 5.64 12.81
CA ALA A 301 11.30 4.36 12.17
C ALA A 301 11.98 3.39 13.13
N THR A 302 12.99 3.85 13.87
CA THR A 302 13.67 3.06 14.91
C THR A 302 12.67 2.54 15.93
N LYS A 303 11.81 3.42 16.44
CA LYS A 303 10.79 3.09 17.43
C LYS A 303 9.79 2.06 16.92
N VAL A 304 9.09 2.36 15.83
CA VAL A 304 8.00 1.52 15.30
C VAL A 304 8.52 0.17 14.80
N ASN A 305 9.73 0.12 14.25
CA ASN A 305 10.31 -1.15 13.80
C ASN A 305 10.54 -2.14 14.95
N THR A 306 10.81 -1.67 16.17
CA THR A 306 10.91 -2.55 17.35
C THR A 306 9.57 -3.15 17.77
N GLN A 307 8.45 -2.53 17.39
CA GLN A 307 7.09 -2.98 17.71
C GLN A 307 6.57 -4.04 16.72
N MET A 308 7.18 -4.19 15.54
CA MET A 308 6.63 -4.97 14.42
C MET A 308 6.30 -6.43 14.74
N VAL A 309 7.17 -7.13 15.49
CA VAL A 309 6.95 -8.54 15.83
C VAL A 309 5.73 -8.70 16.74
N ALA A 310 5.54 -7.79 17.69
CA ALA A 310 4.38 -7.80 18.58
C ALA A 310 3.09 -7.49 17.80
N LEU A 311 3.13 -6.48 16.92
CA LEU A 311 2.03 -6.11 16.03
C LEU A 311 1.61 -7.27 15.13
N HIS A 312 2.56 -7.89 14.44
CA HIS A 312 2.30 -8.99 13.50
C HIS A 312 1.81 -10.26 14.19
N GLY A 313 2.33 -10.54 15.40
CA GLY A 313 1.82 -11.62 16.24
C GLY A 313 0.44 -11.32 16.86
N GLY A 314 -0.06 -10.09 16.77
CA GLY A 314 -1.23 -9.63 17.51
C GLY A 314 -1.06 -9.81 19.02
N MET A 315 0.18 -9.64 19.51
CA MET A 315 0.61 -9.75 20.91
C MET A 315 0.86 -8.35 21.49
N THR A 316 -0.09 -7.47 21.23
CA THR A 316 -0.09 -6.05 21.61
C THR A 316 -0.99 -5.81 22.81
N ALA A 317 -0.71 -4.71 23.50
CA ALA A 317 -1.75 -4.09 24.30
C ALA A 317 -2.60 -3.25 23.35
N GLU A 318 -3.85 -3.02 23.70
CA GLU A 318 -4.71 -2.11 22.93
C GLU A 318 -5.28 -1.16 23.95
N LEU A 319 -4.58 -0.06 24.17
CA LEU A 319 -4.95 0.90 25.17
C LEU A 319 -6.08 1.78 24.65
N SER A 320 -6.87 2.33 25.55
CA SER A 320 -7.81 3.38 25.20
C SER A 320 -8.09 4.27 26.40
N ALA A 321 -8.45 5.52 26.15
CA ALA A 321 -8.91 6.47 27.14
C ALA A 321 -10.34 6.91 26.85
N ALA A 322 -11.10 7.21 27.90
CA ALA A 322 -12.39 7.86 27.82
C ALA A 322 -12.51 8.86 28.97
N VAL A 323 -13.05 10.05 28.70
CA VAL A 323 -13.33 11.05 29.73
C VAL A 323 -14.83 11.22 29.87
N GLU A 324 -15.35 10.94 31.06
CA GLU A 324 -16.76 11.16 31.40
C GLU A 324 -16.84 11.95 32.70
N LYS A 325 -17.42 13.15 32.61
CA LYS A 325 -17.48 14.12 33.72
C LYS A 325 -16.07 14.34 34.29
N ALA A 326 -15.89 14.13 35.59
CA ALA A 326 -14.62 14.29 36.29
C ALA A 326 -13.78 13.01 36.34
N THR A 327 -13.97 12.07 35.41
CA THR A 327 -13.39 10.74 35.51
C THR A 327 -12.74 10.35 34.19
N VAL A 328 -11.54 9.81 34.28
CA VAL A 328 -10.84 9.19 33.15
C VAL A 328 -10.92 7.68 33.34
N THR A 329 -11.46 6.98 32.35
CA THR A 329 -11.41 5.53 32.28
C THR A 329 -10.34 5.15 31.25
N VAL A 330 -9.37 4.35 31.68
CA VAL A 330 -8.38 3.74 30.78
C VAL A 330 -8.64 2.25 30.68
N ARG A 331 -8.47 1.67 29.50
CA ARG A 331 -8.69 0.25 29.23
C ARG A 331 -7.47 -0.35 28.53
N ASN A 332 -7.28 -1.66 28.71
CA ASN A 332 -6.47 -2.48 27.83
C ASN A 332 -7.36 -3.61 27.28
N SER A 333 -7.73 -3.56 26.00
CA SER A 333 -8.47 -4.61 25.29
C SER A 333 -7.56 -5.60 24.55
N GLY A 334 -6.25 -5.41 24.63
CA GLY A 334 -5.25 -6.25 23.99
C GLY A 334 -5.01 -7.58 24.69
N LYS A 335 -4.01 -8.32 24.20
CA LYS A 335 -3.68 -9.67 24.67
C LYS A 335 -2.54 -9.72 25.68
N VAL A 336 -1.75 -8.66 25.79
CA VAL A 336 -0.65 -8.58 26.77
C VAL A 336 -0.92 -7.52 27.81
N ALA A 337 -0.33 -7.69 29.00
CA ALA A 337 -0.36 -6.65 30.02
C ALA A 337 0.51 -5.47 29.58
N ALA A 338 0.11 -4.25 29.94
CA ALA A 338 0.87 -3.04 29.66
C ALA A 338 1.09 -2.25 30.94
N THR A 339 2.28 -1.66 31.04
CA THR A 339 2.56 -0.62 32.03
C THR A 339 2.91 0.65 31.29
N PHE A 340 2.11 1.70 31.47
CA PHE A 340 2.16 2.92 30.69
C PHE A 340 1.92 4.16 31.57
N THR A 341 2.24 5.32 31.03
CA THR A 341 1.93 6.61 31.66
C THR A 341 0.55 7.06 31.23
N LEU A 342 -0.33 7.38 32.18
CA LEU A 342 -1.51 8.18 31.90
C LEU A 342 -1.17 9.64 32.20
N ALA A 343 -1.09 10.47 31.17
CA ALA A 343 -0.96 11.92 31.31
C ALA A 343 -2.35 12.57 31.21
N VAL A 344 -2.70 13.38 32.19
CA VAL A 344 -3.95 14.14 32.21
C VAL A 344 -3.66 15.62 32.33
N TRP A 345 -4.21 16.41 31.43
CA TRP A 345 -4.23 17.87 31.50
C TRP A 345 -5.60 18.33 31.96
N VAL A 346 -5.63 19.20 32.96
CA VAL A 346 -6.84 19.91 33.37
C VAL A 346 -6.56 21.40 33.29
N ASN A 347 -7.25 22.11 32.41
CA ASN A 347 -6.97 23.51 32.06
C ASN A 347 -5.48 23.77 31.80
N GLY A 348 -4.84 22.88 31.03
CA GLY A 348 -3.42 22.95 30.68
C GLY A 348 -2.44 22.43 31.74
N LYS A 349 -2.88 22.16 32.97
CA LYS A 349 -2.01 21.60 34.01
C LYS A 349 -1.91 20.07 33.88
N ARG A 350 -0.71 19.58 33.52
CA ARG A 350 -0.41 18.14 33.38
C ARG A 350 -0.20 17.45 34.74
N THR A 351 -0.74 16.25 34.89
CA THR A 351 -0.42 15.29 35.95
C THR A 351 -0.25 13.91 35.36
N ASP A 352 0.78 13.19 35.80
CA ASP A 352 1.12 11.88 35.27
C ASP A 352 0.91 10.79 36.33
N GLN A 353 0.40 9.65 35.90
CA GLN A 353 0.25 8.47 36.74
C GLN A 353 0.71 7.22 35.99
N ARG A 354 1.63 6.46 36.57
CA ARG A 354 1.98 5.13 36.03
C ARG A 354 0.87 4.13 36.34
N ILE A 355 0.40 3.43 35.32
CA ILE A 355 -0.70 2.46 35.40
C ILE A 355 -0.23 1.14 34.80
N THR A 356 -0.55 0.03 35.47
CA THR A 356 -0.41 -1.32 34.90
C THR A 356 -1.80 -1.91 34.71
N LEU A 357 -2.11 -2.37 33.49
CA LEU A 357 -3.36 -3.07 33.18
C LEU A 357 -3.06 -4.47 32.63
N LYS A 358 -3.80 -5.45 33.12
CA LYS A 358 -3.84 -6.80 32.54
C LYS A 358 -4.72 -6.79 31.27
N PRO A 359 -4.61 -7.80 30.39
CA PRO A 359 -5.53 -7.98 29.26
C PRO A 359 -7.00 -7.90 29.70
N ASN A 360 -7.83 -7.21 28.91
CA ASN A 360 -9.27 -7.04 29.12
C ASN A 360 -9.64 -6.43 30.49
N THR A 361 -8.83 -5.51 30.99
CA THR A 361 -9.12 -4.77 32.24
C THR A 361 -9.19 -3.27 32.01
N SER A 362 -9.82 -2.57 32.94
CA SER A 362 -9.89 -1.11 32.95
C SER A 362 -9.57 -0.55 34.32
N ARG A 363 -9.18 0.72 34.35
CA ARG A 363 -8.98 1.50 35.57
C ARG A 363 -9.65 2.85 35.45
N VAL A 364 -10.27 3.26 36.54
CA VAL A 364 -10.98 4.54 36.66
C VAL A 364 -10.16 5.47 37.53
N VAL A 365 -9.82 6.65 37.00
CA VAL A 365 -9.06 7.71 37.68
C VAL A 365 -9.98 8.92 37.88
N ARG A 366 -10.24 9.26 39.13
CA ARG A 366 -11.06 10.42 39.49
C ARG A 366 -10.21 11.69 39.54
N LEU A 367 -10.62 12.71 38.80
CA LEU A 367 -9.94 13.99 38.72
C LEU A 367 -10.40 14.93 39.85
N LYS A 368 -9.47 15.68 40.43
CA LYS A 368 -9.75 16.65 41.51
C LYS A 368 -10.31 17.97 40.97
N VAL A 369 -11.30 17.93 40.07
CA VAL A 369 -11.90 19.12 39.44
C VAL A 369 -12.71 19.99 40.41
N ASN A 370 -13.13 19.44 41.55
CA ASN A 370 -13.87 20.18 42.57
C ASN A 370 -13.07 21.31 43.22
N GLN A 371 -11.74 21.33 43.03
CA GLN A 371 -10.83 22.35 43.54
C GLN A 371 -10.66 23.52 42.55
N LEU A 372 -11.29 23.46 41.38
CA LEU A 372 -11.20 24.48 40.33
C LEU A 372 -12.35 25.50 40.43
N PRO A 373 -12.18 26.72 39.87
CA PRO A 373 -13.21 27.76 39.88
C PRO A 373 -14.54 27.25 39.32
N LYS A 374 -15.64 27.53 40.03
CA LYS A 374 -16.98 27.04 39.65
C LYS A 374 -17.59 27.76 38.44
N ASN A 375 -17.10 28.96 38.16
CA ASN A 375 -17.57 29.88 37.12
C ASN A 375 -16.86 29.70 35.78
N GLU A 376 -15.95 28.73 35.65
CA GLU A 376 -15.17 28.50 34.44
C GLU A 376 -15.45 27.11 33.87
N ALA A 377 -15.38 27.00 32.54
CA ALA A 377 -15.38 25.70 31.89
C ALA A 377 -14.07 24.98 32.20
N ILE A 378 -14.12 23.66 32.31
CA ILE A 378 -12.96 22.82 32.59
C ILE A 378 -12.69 21.96 31.37
N TYR A 379 -11.58 22.24 30.70
CA TYR A 379 -11.07 21.39 29.63
C TYR A 379 -10.19 20.29 30.22
N ILE A 380 -10.50 19.05 29.85
CA ILE A 380 -9.78 17.85 30.25
C ILE A 380 -9.27 17.17 29.00
N ARG A 381 -7.99 16.81 29.01
CA ARG A 381 -7.37 15.95 28.01
C ARG A 381 -6.64 14.82 28.73
N ALA A 382 -6.91 13.59 28.36
CA ALA A 382 -6.25 12.40 28.88
C ALA A 382 -5.58 11.67 27.73
N VAL A 383 -4.33 11.24 27.93
CA VAL A 383 -3.55 10.49 26.96
C VAL A 383 -2.96 9.26 27.65
N CYS A 384 -3.34 8.08 27.17
CA CYS A 384 -2.66 6.83 27.48
C CYS A 384 -1.35 6.78 26.70
N ASP A 385 -0.28 6.44 27.40
CA ASP A 385 1.05 6.22 26.82
C ASP A 385 1.51 7.36 25.89
N PRO A 386 1.59 8.62 26.37
CA PRO A 386 1.95 9.76 25.53
C PRO A 386 3.38 9.66 24.95
N GLU A 387 4.20 8.77 25.49
CA GLU A 387 5.53 8.44 24.97
C GLU A 387 5.50 7.36 23.86
N ASP A 388 4.37 6.68 23.65
CA ASP A 388 4.16 5.59 22.67
C ASP A 388 5.24 4.49 22.84
N GLU A 389 5.41 4.02 24.08
CA GLU A 389 6.33 2.92 24.38
C GLU A 389 5.67 1.55 24.18
N VAL A 390 4.34 1.50 24.30
CA VAL A 390 3.54 0.28 24.26
C VAL A 390 3.21 -0.08 22.81
N PRO A 391 3.60 -1.27 22.33
CA PRO A 391 3.18 -1.75 21.02
C PRO A 391 1.66 -1.94 20.99
N GLU A 392 0.98 -1.17 20.14
CA GLU A 392 -0.45 -1.25 19.89
C GLU A 392 -0.80 -0.90 18.44
N GLN A 393 -1.93 -1.40 17.96
CA GLN A 393 -2.34 -1.15 16.59
C GLN A 393 -2.98 0.23 16.41
N ASN A 394 -3.87 0.60 17.34
CA ASN A 394 -4.65 1.83 17.26
C ASN A 394 -4.28 2.76 18.41
N GLU A 395 -3.62 3.86 18.10
CA GLU A 395 -3.29 4.89 19.11
C GLU A 395 -4.30 6.04 19.11
N ALA A 396 -5.23 6.06 18.16
CA ALA A 396 -6.17 7.17 18.02
C ALA A 396 -7.15 7.26 19.19
N ASP A 397 -7.47 6.13 19.82
CA ASP A 397 -8.33 6.04 21.00
C ASP A 397 -7.56 6.10 22.33
N ASN A 398 -6.24 6.32 22.31
CA ASN A 398 -5.47 6.65 23.51
C ASN A 398 -5.72 8.05 24.02
N VAL A 399 -6.25 8.93 23.17
CA VAL A 399 -6.54 10.32 23.51
C VAL A 399 -8.04 10.48 23.73
N ALA A 400 -8.40 11.08 24.86
CA ALA A 400 -9.77 11.47 25.14
C ALA A 400 -9.84 12.88 25.70
N GLU A 401 -10.82 13.65 25.22
CA GLU A 401 -11.00 15.05 25.56
C GLU A 401 -12.44 15.31 25.99
N ALA A 402 -12.62 16.21 26.95
CA ALA A 402 -13.93 16.66 27.39
C ALA A 402 -13.88 18.11 27.87
N VAL A 403 -14.96 18.85 27.63
CA VAL A 403 -15.21 20.15 28.24
C VAL A 403 -16.35 19.98 29.24
N LEU A 404 -16.07 20.26 30.51
CA LEU A 404 -17.11 20.35 31.53
C LEU A 404 -17.60 21.80 31.61
N PRO A 405 -18.91 22.05 31.54
CA PRO A 405 -19.44 23.39 31.69
C PRO A 405 -19.23 23.92 33.12
N PRO A 406 -19.27 25.25 33.32
CA PRO A 406 -19.27 25.85 34.65
C PRO A 406 -20.35 25.26 35.56
N LYS A 407 -20.05 25.09 36.85
CA LYS A 407 -21.04 24.63 37.85
C LYS A 407 -22.07 25.74 38.11
N GLY A 408 -23.24 25.63 37.48
CA GLY A 408 -24.36 26.55 37.71
C GLY A 408 -25.25 26.82 36.48
N GLN A 409 -24.85 26.37 35.29
CA GLN A 409 -25.71 26.37 34.10
C GLN A 409 -26.19 24.93 33.85
N VAL A 410 -27.38 24.63 34.37
CA VAL A 410 -28.22 23.55 33.85
C VAL A 410 -29.03 24.17 32.72
N ASP A 411 -29.14 23.46 31.61
CA ASP A 411 -29.90 23.81 30.41
C ASP A 411 -31.23 24.51 30.75
N GLY A 412 -31.43 25.68 30.13
CA GLY A 412 -32.73 26.33 29.97
C GLY A 412 -33.21 26.17 28.55
#